data_AF-A0A7M3X9J6-F1
#
_entry.id   AF-A0A7M3X9J6-F1
#
_cell.length_a   1.000
_cell.length_b   1.000
_cell.length_c   1.000
_cell.angle_alpha   90.00
_cell.angle_beta   90.00
_cell.angle_gamma   90.00
#
_symmetry.space_group_name_H-M   'P 1'
#
loop_
_entity.id
_entity.type
_entity.pdbx_description
1 polymer ?
#
loop_
_entity_poly.entity_id
_entity_poly.type
_entity_poly.pdbx_seq_one_letter_code
_entity_poly.pdbx_strand_id
1 'polypeptide(L)'
;MSSQAGRAVFCVLALMAMSLTPMVATASAHSSILLSVDVQHAVLEPGQSMNITLSIENNGSSIESYNITIDDTALATPWTVIPVDGTVDNVFPTWSKNTTLVVRLAEGATVADSGSFTISVTEPDNGVSSTLTVLVSVAPAYHPSLSVSGSPLITMAAGGSTNVSFVGHNLGTVTDTFLLDVEVQPDLAAWWANHTNG
;
A
#
# COMPACT_ATOMS: atom_id res chain seq x y z
N MET A 1 24.71 38.14 18.16
CA MET A 1 24.79 37.51 16.81
C MET A 1 25.34 36.07 16.85
N SER A 2 25.32 35.37 17.99
CA SER A 2 25.95 34.05 18.16
C SER A 2 24.97 32.85 18.11
N SER A 3 23.67 33.07 18.29
CA SER A 3 22.65 32.00 18.36
C SER A 3 22.10 31.54 17.00
N GLN A 4 22.25 32.33 15.94
CA GLN A 4 21.78 31.96 14.58
C GLN A 4 22.75 30.98 13.90
N ALA A 5 24.06 31.14 14.10
CA ALA A 5 25.07 30.25 13.54
C ALA A 5 24.97 28.82 14.10
N GLY A 6 24.69 28.66 15.40
CA GLY A 6 24.52 27.35 16.02
C GLY A 6 23.31 26.55 15.51
N ARG A 7 22.19 27.25 15.21
CA ARG A 7 20.98 26.61 14.65
C ARG A 7 21.19 26.17 13.19
N ALA A 8 21.89 26.98 12.40
CA ALA A 8 22.22 26.62 11.02
C ALA A 8 23.15 25.40 10.95
N VAL A 9 24.16 25.34 11.82
CA VAL A 9 25.08 24.18 11.91
C VAL A 9 24.34 22.91 12.32
N PHE A 10 23.39 23.01 13.26
CA PHE A 10 22.58 21.85 13.67
C PHE A 10 21.65 21.35 12.56
N CYS A 11 21.01 22.25 11.80
CA CYS A 11 20.19 21.87 10.64
C CYS A 11 21.03 21.22 9.53
N VAL A 12 22.24 21.72 9.27
CA VAL A 12 23.13 21.13 8.26
C VAL A 12 23.63 19.74 8.69
N LEU A 13 23.97 19.56 9.97
CA LEU A 13 24.34 18.25 10.53
C LEU A 13 23.18 17.26 10.51
N ALA A 14 21.95 17.71 10.81
CA ALA A 14 20.76 16.87 10.72
C ALA A 14 20.45 16.45 9.28
N LEU A 15 20.61 17.34 8.30
CA LEU A 15 20.44 17.02 6.88
C LEU A 15 21.52 16.07 6.35
N MET A 16 22.78 16.20 6.80
CA MET A 16 23.83 15.22 6.49
C MET A 16 23.55 13.86 7.12
N ALA A 17 23.04 13.81 8.35
CA ALA A 17 22.66 12.55 9.00
C ALA A 17 21.47 11.86 8.30
N MET A 18 20.54 12.62 7.71
CA MET A 18 19.44 12.07 6.90
C MET A 18 19.89 11.58 5.51
N SER A 19 21.04 12.06 4.99
CA SER A 19 21.63 11.55 3.75
C SER A 19 22.37 10.21 3.92
N LEU A 20 22.59 9.79 5.18
CA LEU A 20 22.98 8.42 5.52
C LEU A 20 21.70 7.57 5.59
N THR A 21 20.93 7.53 4.51
CA THR A 21 19.98 6.43 4.34
C THR A 21 20.80 5.15 4.27
N PRO A 22 20.45 4.09 5.00
CA PRO A 22 21.06 2.80 4.77
C PRO A 22 20.79 2.46 3.30
N MET A 23 21.84 2.38 2.48
CA MET A 23 21.78 1.55 1.29
C MET A 23 21.25 0.20 1.80
N VAL A 24 20.05 -0.17 1.34
CA VAL A 24 19.52 -1.52 1.55
C VAL A 24 20.45 -2.45 0.78
N ALA A 25 21.55 -2.84 1.41
CA ALA A 25 22.52 -3.78 0.88
C ALA A 25 22.18 -5.15 1.46
N THR A 26 21.22 -5.85 0.86
CA THR A 26 21.01 -7.28 1.11
C THR A 26 20.46 -7.96 -0.14
N ALA A 27 21.26 -7.98 -1.20
CA ALA A 27 21.17 -9.06 -2.18
C ALA A 27 22.40 -9.93 -1.97
N SER A 28 22.24 -11.05 -1.26
CA SER A 28 23.17 -12.16 -1.41
C SER A 28 22.86 -12.74 -2.78
N ALA A 29 23.57 -12.27 -3.81
CA ALA A 29 23.39 -12.71 -5.17
C ALA A 29 24.57 -13.57 -5.56
N HIS A 30 24.32 -14.85 -5.84
CA HIS A 30 25.32 -15.68 -6.47
C HIS A 30 25.44 -15.26 -7.95
N SER A 31 26.66 -15.18 -8.48
CA SER A 31 26.89 -14.64 -9.83
C SER A 31 26.26 -15.48 -10.95
N SER A 32 25.87 -16.73 -10.68
CA SER A 32 25.17 -17.60 -11.64
C SER A 32 23.66 -17.38 -11.69
N ILE A 33 23.06 -16.69 -10.72
CA ILE A 33 21.59 -16.50 -10.64
C ILE A 33 21.29 -15.01 -10.55
N LEU A 34 20.78 -14.44 -11.64
CA LEU A 34 20.35 -13.05 -11.68
C LEU A 34 18.83 -13.00 -11.52
N LEU A 35 18.37 -12.16 -10.60
CA LEU A 35 16.95 -12.02 -10.28
C LEU A 35 16.49 -10.61 -10.62
N SER A 36 15.30 -10.51 -11.20
CA SER A 36 14.61 -9.24 -11.38
C SER A 36 13.11 -9.41 -11.24
N VAL A 37 12.42 -8.33 -10.85
CA VAL A 37 10.96 -8.26 -10.81
C VAL A 37 10.48 -7.08 -11.64
N ASP A 38 9.28 -7.20 -12.20
CA ASP A 38 8.61 -6.09 -12.88
C ASP A 38 8.16 -4.99 -11.90
N VAL A 39 7.80 -5.36 -10.68
CA VAL A 39 7.36 -4.44 -9.61
C VAL A 39 8.22 -4.64 -8.36
N GLN A 40 9.09 -3.67 -8.07
CA GLN A 40 9.95 -3.70 -6.89
C GLN A 40 9.26 -3.20 -5.61
N HIS A 41 8.21 -2.39 -5.78
CA HIS A 41 7.40 -1.82 -4.71
C HIS A 41 5.91 -1.91 -5.07
N ALA A 42 5.20 -2.82 -4.41
CA ALA A 42 3.76 -3.00 -4.60
C ALA A 42 2.98 -2.15 -3.58
N VAL A 43 1.97 -1.43 -4.06
CA VAL A 43 1.10 -0.61 -3.22
C VAL A 43 -0.33 -1.10 -3.41
N LEU A 44 -0.97 -1.58 -2.34
CA LEU A 44 -2.32 -2.17 -2.38
C LEU A 44 -3.25 -1.50 -1.39
N GLU A 45 -4.50 -1.28 -1.79
CA GLU A 45 -5.59 -1.01 -0.87
C GLU A 45 -6.03 -2.32 -0.17
N PRO A 46 -6.55 -2.25 1.06
CA PRO A 46 -7.08 -3.42 1.76
C PRO A 46 -8.09 -4.20 0.90
N GLY A 47 -7.94 -5.52 0.84
CA GLY A 47 -8.76 -6.40 0.00
C GLY A 47 -8.26 -6.58 -1.45
N GLN A 48 -7.21 -5.87 -1.87
CA GLN A 48 -6.64 -6.01 -3.21
C GLN A 48 -5.58 -7.11 -3.31
N SER A 49 -5.27 -7.48 -4.55
CA SER A 49 -4.17 -8.39 -4.89
C SER A 49 -3.45 -7.94 -6.16
N MET A 50 -2.17 -8.24 -6.27
CA MET A 50 -1.34 -7.93 -7.42
C MET A 50 -0.47 -9.13 -7.80
N ASN A 51 -0.26 -9.29 -9.10
CA ASN A 51 0.68 -10.25 -9.64
C ASN A 51 2.01 -9.53 -9.90
N ILE A 52 3.10 -10.14 -9.46
CA ILE A 52 4.48 -9.70 -9.70
C ILE A 52 5.15 -10.77 -10.56
N THR A 53 5.78 -10.36 -11.65
CA THR A 53 6.55 -11.25 -12.51
C THR A 53 7.99 -11.32 -12.00
N LEU A 54 8.41 -12.48 -11.52
CA LEU A 54 9.81 -12.78 -11.19
C LEU A 54 10.50 -13.37 -12.43
N SER A 55 11.58 -12.72 -12.87
CA SER A 55 12.47 -13.22 -13.92
C SER A 55 13.76 -13.75 -13.30
N ILE A 56 14.06 -15.01 -13.61
CA ILE A 56 15.25 -15.74 -13.16
C ILE A 56 16.12 -15.97 -14.39
N GLU A 57 17.29 -15.34 -14.41
CA GLU A 57 18.29 -15.52 -15.45
C GLU A 57 19.40 -16.45 -14.96
N ASN A 58 19.68 -17.48 -15.76
CA ASN A 58 20.79 -18.39 -15.54
C ASN A 58 22.05 -17.84 -16.21
N ASN A 59 22.96 -17.29 -15.41
CA ASN A 59 24.27 -16.83 -15.85
C ASN A 59 25.37 -17.88 -15.58
N GLY A 60 24.98 -19.13 -15.32
CA GLY A 60 25.86 -20.30 -15.26
C GLY A 60 26.17 -20.87 -16.65
N SER A 61 26.86 -22.01 -16.67
CA SER A 61 27.27 -22.71 -17.90
C SER A 61 26.42 -23.93 -18.25
N SER A 62 25.52 -24.34 -17.36
CA SER A 62 24.70 -25.55 -17.46
C SER A 62 23.21 -25.21 -17.43
N ILE A 63 22.37 -26.14 -17.88
CA ILE A 63 20.91 -25.98 -17.78
C ILE A 63 20.50 -26.26 -16.34
N GLU A 64 19.76 -25.34 -15.73
CA GLU A 64 19.39 -25.43 -14.32
C GLU A 64 17.87 -25.45 -14.10
N SER A 65 17.48 -25.98 -12.94
CA SER A 65 16.15 -25.82 -12.34
C SER A 65 16.31 -25.05 -11.04
N TYR A 66 15.40 -24.11 -10.75
CA TYR A 66 15.50 -23.28 -9.57
C TYR A 66 14.29 -23.45 -8.65
N ASN A 67 14.55 -23.62 -7.35
CA ASN A 67 13.53 -23.63 -6.31
C ASN A 67 13.28 -22.22 -5.80
N ILE A 68 12.01 -21.86 -5.63
CA ILE A 68 11.60 -20.54 -5.18
C ILE A 68 11.00 -20.66 -3.78
N THR A 69 11.50 -19.82 -2.89
CA THR A 69 10.99 -19.71 -1.51
C THR A 69 10.77 -18.24 -1.18
N ILE A 70 9.73 -17.98 -0.40
CA ILE A 70 9.40 -16.63 0.08
C ILE A 70 9.67 -16.61 1.58
N ASP A 71 10.46 -15.64 2.01
CA ASP A 71 10.61 -15.27 3.41
C ASP A 71 9.74 -14.04 3.69
N ASP A 72 8.62 -14.31 4.37
CA ASP A 72 7.62 -13.35 4.80
C ASP A 72 7.63 -13.14 6.32
N THR A 73 8.67 -13.59 7.03
CA THR A 73 8.74 -13.52 8.50
C THR A 73 8.69 -12.09 9.04
N ALA A 74 9.13 -11.11 8.24
CA ALA A 74 9.08 -9.69 8.55
C ALA A 74 7.78 -8.99 8.09
N LEU A 75 6.90 -9.68 7.36
CA LEU A 75 5.61 -9.13 6.93
C LEU A 75 4.57 -9.20 8.04
N ALA A 76 3.74 -8.17 8.11
CA ALA A 76 2.56 -8.19 8.95
C ALA A 76 1.55 -9.24 8.45
N THR A 77 0.74 -9.78 9.36
CA THR A 77 -0.23 -10.84 9.09
C THR A 77 -1.28 -10.58 8.00
N PRO A 78 -1.72 -9.34 7.67
CA PRO A 78 -2.69 -9.17 6.58
C PRO A 78 -2.09 -9.38 5.18
N TRP A 79 -0.76 -9.49 5.06
CA TRP A 79 -0.10 -9.83 3.81
C TRP A 79 -0.04 -11.35 3.59
N THR A 80 -0.19 -11.76 2.34
CA THR A 80 0.10 -13.13 1.92
C THR A 80 0.78 -13.09 0.56
N VAL A 81 1.92 -13.78 0.44
CA VAL A 81 2.70 -13.84 -0.79
C VAL A 81 2.85 -15.30 -1.20
N ILE A 82 2.43 -15.62 -2.43
CA ILE A 82 2.40 -17.01 -2.91
C ILE A 82 3.05 -17.07 -4.29
N PRO A 83 4.13 -17.84 -4.48
CA PRO A 83 4.61 -18.14 -5.82
C PRO A 83 3.63 -19.08 -6.52
N VAL A 84 3.29 -18.79 -7.78
CA VAL A 84 2.42 -19.67 -8.59
C VAL A 84 3.10 -21.00 -8.83
N ASP A 85 4.39 -20.96 -9.13
CA ASP A 85 5.24 -22.14 -9.30
C ASP A 85 6.30 -22.16 -8.20
N GLY A 86 6.43 -23.28 -7.49
CA GLY A 86 7.50 -23.47 -6.50
C GLY A 86 8.87 -23.74 -7.15
N THR A 87 8.88 -24.10 -8.43
CA THR A 87 10.08 -24.40 -9.21
C THR A 87 10.00 -23.79 -10.60
N VAL A 88 11.14 -23.37 -11.14
CA VAL A 88 11.28 -22.95 -12.54
C VAL A 88 12.32 -23.83 -13.21
N ASP A 89 11.86 -24.73 -14.07
CA ASP A 89 12.69 -25.79 -14.63
C ASP A 89 13.32 -25.42 -15.98
N ASN A 90 14.45 -26.05 -16.26
CA ASN A 90 15.08 -26.08 -17.58
C ASN A 90 15.38 -24.65 -18.11
N VAL A 91 16.05 -23.84 -17.29
CA VAL A 91 16.55 -22.51 -17.66
C VAL A 91 17.92 -22.69 -18.30
N PHE A 92 18.01 -22.39 -19.60
CA PHE A 92 19.26 -22.50 -20.35
C PHE A 92 20.27 -21.42 -19.91
N PRO A 93 21.58 -21.67 -20.06
CA PRO A 93 22.60 -20.64 -19.90
C PRO A 93 22.26 -19.39 -20.72
N THR A 94 22.49 -18.21 -20.13
CA THR A 94 22.23 -16.86 -20.65
C THR A 94 20.76 -16.54 -20.95
N TRP A 95 19.83 -17.42 -20.60
CA TRP A 95 18.40 -17.22 -20.79
C TRP A 95 17.72 -16.91 -19.47
N SER A 96 16.61 -16.19 -19.57
CA SER A 96 15.69 -15.99 -18.46
C SER A 96 14.40 -16.77 -18.63
N LYS A 97 13.82 -17.18 -17.50
CA LYS A 97 12.43 -17.66 -17.42
C LYS A 97 11.69 -16.88 -16.35
N ASN A 98 10.40 -16.70 -16.61
CA ASN A 98 9.52 -15.96 -15.73
C ASN A 98 8.59 -16.89 -14.97
N THR A 99 8.24 -16.49 -13.76
CA THR A 99 7.12 -17.04 -12.98
C THR A 99 6.37 -15.89 -12.31
N THR A 100 5.18 -16.17 -11.81
CA THR A 100 4.32 -15.17 -11.18
C THR A 100 4.29 -15.37 -9.67
N LEU A 101 4.37 -14.27 -8.93
CA LEU A 101 4.08 -14.20 -7.50
C LEU A 101 2.74 -13.47 -7.31
N VAL A 102 1.86 -14.03 -6.50
CA VAL A 102 0.59 -13.38 -6.12
C VAL A 102 0.76 -12.77 -4.74
N VAL A 103 0.71 -11.44 -4.68
CA VAL A 103 0.71 -10.68 -3.43
C VAL A 103 -0.72 -10.27 -3.10
N ARG A 104 -1.20 -10.59 -1.90
CA ARG A 104 -2.55 -10.28 -1.44
C ARG A 104 -2.50 -9.49 -0.15
N LEU A 105 -3.40 -8.52 -0.05
CA LEU A 105 -3.63 -7.75 1.16
C LEU A 105 -5.05 -7.99 1.64
N ALA A 106 -5.21 -8.52 2.85
CA ALA A 106 -6.51 -8.74 3.46
C ALA A 106 -7.24 -7.42 3.76
N GLU A 107 -8.56 -7.49 3.91
CA GLU A 107 -9.35 -6.37 4.44
C GLU A 107 -8.92 -6.03 5.89
N GLY A 108 -9.11 -4.78 6.29
CA GLY A 108 -8.76 -4.31 7.63
C GLY A 108 -7.28 -3.98 7.84
N ALA A 109 -6.43 -4.16 6.82
CA ALA A 109 -5.05 -3.70 6.86
C ALA A 109 -4.96 -2.17 6.99
N THR A 110 -3.97 -1.70 7.72
CA THR A 110 -3.69 -0.28 7.94
C THR A 110 -2.35 0.11 7.34
N VAL A 111 -2.12 1.41 7.17
CA VAL A 111 -0.84 1.93 6.65
C VAL A 111 0.39 1.45 7.45
N ALA A 112 0.20 1.12 8.73
CA ALA A 112 1.25 0.60 9.62
C ALA A 112 1.69 -0.83 9.28
N ASP A 113 0.90 -1.58 8.51
CA ASP A 113 1.19 -2.96 8.11
C ASP A 113 2.12 -3.04 6.88
N SER A 114 2.63 -1.91 6.40
CA SER A 114 3.62 -1.86 5.31
C SER A 114 4.93 -2.54 5.70
N GLY A 115 5.62 -3.14 4.73
CA GLY A 115 6.84 -3.91 5.01
C GLY A 115 7.57 -4.38 3.77
N SER A 116 8.25 -5.51 3.89
CA SER A 116 8.97 -6.16 2.80
C SER A 116 9.04 -7.66 2.99
N PHE A 117 9.13 -8.39 1.89
CA PHE A 117 9.46 -9.81 1.89
C PHE A 117 10.67 -10.07 1.00
N THR A 118 11.33 -11.20 1.24
CA THR A 118 12.49 -11.61 0.45
C THR A 118 12.16 -12.87 -0.33
N ILE A 119 12.44 -12.82 -1.63
CA ILE A 119 12.39 -13.96 -2.53
C ILE A 119 13.77 -14.61 -2.50
N SER A 120 13.84 -15.91 -2.24
CA SER A 120 15.08 -16.69 -2.32
C SER A 120 14.94 -17.75 -3.40
N VAL A 121 15.85 -17.72 -4.36
CA VAL A 121 15.93 -18.64 -5.49
C VAL A 121 17.17 -19.47 -5.34
N THR A 122 17.02 -20.79 -5.26
CA THR A 122 18.11 -21.73 -4.97
C THR A 122 18.24 -22.78 -6.07
N GLU A 123 19.46 -22.99 -6.53
CA GLU A 123 19.84 -24.11 -7.39
C GLU A 123 20.00 -25.38 -6.53
N PRO A 124 19.23 -26.45 -6.79
CA PRO A 124 19.20 -27.64 -5.94
C PRO A 124 20.48 -28.47 -5.99
N ASP A 125 21.20 -28.45 -7.12
CA ASP A 125 22.35 -29.32 -7.35
C ASP A 125 23.59 -28.85 -6.58
N ASN A 126 23.87 -27.55 -6.62
CA ASN A 126 25.04 -26.95 -5.98
C ASN A 126 24.70 -26.17 -4.70
N GLY A 127 23.41 -26.02 -4.38
CA GLY A 127 22.92 -25.32 -3.18
C GLY A 127 23.22 -23.82 -3.17
N VAL A 128 23.50 -23.22 -4.33
CA VAL A 128 23.75 -21.77 -4.44
C VAL A 128 22.42 -21.03 -4.53
N SER A 129 22.35 -19.86 -3.89
CA SER A 129 21.11 -19.09 -3.82
C SER A 129 21.35 -17.61 -4.13
N SER A 130 20.36 -17.00 -4.78
CA SER A 130 20.23 -15.54 -4.90
C SER A 130 18.96 -15.06 -4.22
N THR A 131 19.03 -13.87 -3.62
CA THR A 131 17.88 -13.26 -2.93
C THR A 131 17.53 -11.90 -3.49
N LEU A 132 16.23 -11.59 -3.56
CA LEU A 132 15.70 -10.29 -3.98
C LEU A 132 14.61 -9.82 -3.00
N THR A 133 14.70 -8.59 -2.51
CA THR A 133 13.73 -8.04 -1.55
C THR A 133 12.71 -7.18 -2.28
N VAL A 134 11.42 -7.40 -2.04
CA VAL A 134 10.31 -6.61 -2.59
C VAL A 134 9.63 -5.84 -1.47
N LEU A 135 9.34 -4.56 -1.72
CA LEU A 135 8.64 -3.68 -0.78
C LEU A 135 7.14 -3.78 -1.00
N VAL A 136 6.38 -3.76 0.09
CA VAL A 136 4.91 -3.71 0.04
C VAL A 136 4.41 -2.58 0.93
N SER A 137 3.41 -1.84 0.46
CA SER A 137 2.79 -0.78 1.25
C SER A 137 1.28 -0.82 1.15
N VAL A 138 0.63 -0.55 2.28
CA VAL A 138 -0.82 -0.42 2.34
C VAL A 138 -1.19 1.01 1.95
N ALA A 139 -1.95 1.16 0.87
CA ALA A 139 -2.52 2.43 0.46
C ALA A 139 -3.57 2.89 1.48
N PRO A 140 -3.63 4.19 1.80
CA PRO A 140 -4.74 4.75 2.56
C PRO A 140 -6.07 4.54 1.84
N ALA A 141 -7.05 3.93 2.51
CA ALA A 141 -8.41 3.87 2.00
C ALA A 141 -9.25 4.97 2.67
N TYR A 142 -9.91 5.79 1.86
CA TYR A 142 -10.78 6.87 2.31
C TYR A 142 -12.23 6.50 2.02
N HIS A 143 -13.01 6.28 3.09
CA HIS A 143 -14.40 5.88 2.93
C HIS A 143 -15.28 6.59 3.97
N PRO A 144 -15.52 7.91 3.78
CA PRO A 144 -16.45 8.65 4.61
C PRO A 144 -17.87 8.17 4.34
N SER A 145 -18.65 7.98 5.40
CA SER A 145 -20.07 7.64 5.28
C SER A 145 -20.89 8.49 6.25
N LEU A 146 -22.04 8.95 5.80
CA LEU A 146 -22.99 9.72 6.60
C LEU A 146 -24.33 9.00 6.59
N SER A 147 -24.91 8.81 7.78
CA SER A 147 -26.25 8.23 7.92
C SER A 147 -27.13 9.12 8.79
N VAL A 148 -28.43 9.15 8.52
CA VAL A 148 -29.40 9.85 9.38
C VAL A 148 -29.66 9.00 10.63
N SER A 149 -29.62 9.62 11.81
CA SER A 149 -30.04 8.93 13.02
C SER A 149 -31.58 8.93 13.10
N GLY A 150 -32.19 7.77 12.90
CA GLY A 150 -33.64 7.60 12.97
C GLY A 150 -34.31 7.54 11.60
N SER A 151 -35.55 8.02 11.51
CA SER A 151 -36.33 7.98 10.27
C SER A 151 -35.82 9.01 9.25
N PRO A 152 -35.62 8.63 7.97
CA PRO A 152 -35.29 9.59 6.92
C PRO A 152 -36.46 10.52 6.58
N LEU A 153 -37.68 10.17 7.01
CA LEU A 153 -38.88 10.96 6.81
C LEU A 153 -39.25 11.65 8.12
N ILE A 154 -39.34 12.98 8.06
CA ILE A 154 -39.71 13.83 9.20
C ILE A 154 -40.97 14.60 8.83
N THR A 155 -42.02 14.40 9.62
CA THR A 155 -43.25 15.19 9.51
C THR A 155 -43.08 16.49 10.26
N MET A 156 -43.35 17.62 9.60
CA MET A 156 -43.21 18.95 10.18
C MET A 156 -44.44 19.79 9.83
N ALA A 157 -44.96 20.52 10.82
CA ALA A 157 -46.03 21.49 10.60
C ALA A 157 -45.49 22.73 9.88
N ALA A 158 -46.35 23.44 9.14
CA ALA A 158 -45.97 24.69 8.49
C ALA A 158 -45.45 25.71 9.51
N GLY A 159 -44.28 26.29 9.24
CA GLY A 159 -43.59 27.22 10.14
C GLY A 159 -42.89 26.56 11.34
N GLY A 160 -42.92 25.24 11.46
CA GLY A 160 -42.19 24.50 12.48
C GLY A 160 -40.69 24.39 12.18
N SER A 161 -39.92 24.08 13.23
CA SER A 161 -38.51 23.66 13.10
C SER A 161 -38.34 22.29 13.76
N THR A 162 -37.37 21.53 13.26
CA THR A 162 -37.02 20.22 13.81
C THR A 162 -35.52 20.01 13.68
N ASN A 163 -34.97 19.21 14.59
CA ASN A 163 -33.55 18.84 14.56
C ASN A 163 -33.40 17.52 13.81
N VAL A 164 -32.52 17.50 12.82
CA VAL A 164 -32.08 16.26 12.14
C VAL A 164 -30.68 15.96 12.62
N SER A 165 -30.46 14.73 13.08
CA SER A 165 -29.16 14.28 13.54
C SER A 165 -28.57 13.30 12.52
N PHE A 166 -27.26 13.40 12.31
CA PHE A 166 -26.51 12.55 11.41
C PHE A 166 -25.36 11.90 12.16
N VAL A 167 -25.01 10.68 11.76
CA VAL A 167 -23.85 9.95 12.27
C VAL A 167 -22.85 9.82 11.13
N GLY A 168 -21.66 10.39 11.34
CA GLY A 168 -20.51 10.21 10.46
C GLY A 168 -19.73 8.97 10.86
N HIS A 169 -19.40 8.14 9.87
CA HIS A 169 -18.55 6.97 10.01
C HIS A 169 -17.31 7.14 9.13
N ASN A 170 -16.14 6.88 9.72
CA ASN A 170 -14.94 6.64 8.94
C ASN A 170 -14.82 5.14 8.72
N LEU A 171 -15.18 4.69 7.51
CA LEU A 171 -15.03 3.30 7.08
C LEU A 171 -13.69 3.07 6.38
N GLY A 172 -12.85 4.11 6.30
CA GLY A 172 -11.49 4.05 5.76
C GLY A 172 -10.48 3.52 6.77
N THR A 173 -9.21 3.50 6.37
CA THR A 173 -8.10 2.94 7.16
C THR A 173 -7.14 3.99 7.71
N VAL A 174 -7.43 5.27 7.45
CA VAL A 174 -6.68 6.41 7.97
C VAL A 174 -7.60 7.41 8.65
N THR A 175 -7.05 8.16 9.60
CA THR A 175 -7.78 9.29 10.21
C THR A 175 -7.92 10.40 9.18
N ASP A 176 -9.14 10.92 9.02
CA ASP A 176 -9.46 11.94 8.02
C ASP A 176 -10.43 12.99 8.61
N THR A 177 -10.63 14.09 7.89
CA THR A 177 -11.51 15.20 8.27
C THR A 177 -12.72 15.26 7.34
N PHE A 178 -13.93 15.26 7.91
CA PHE A 178 -15.16 15.42 7.15
C PHE A 178 -15.57 16.88 7.12
N LEU A 179 -15.69 17.45 5.92
CA LEU A 179 -16.28 18.77 5.70
C LEU A 179 -17.75 18.60 5.36
N LEU A 180 -18.62 19.05 6.26
CA LEU A 180 -20.06 19.11 6.05
C LEU A 180 -20.41 20.53 5.63
N ASP A 181 -21.02 20.67 4.46
CA ASP A 181 -21.52 21.93 3.95
C ASP A 181 -22.97 21.80 3.50
N VAL A 182 -23.73 22.88 3.64
CA VAL A 182 -25.09 22.99 3.10
C VAL A 182 -24.96 23.74 1.78
N GLU A 183 -24.89 22.99 0.69
CA GLU A 183 -24.55 23.49 -0.67
C GLU A 183 -25.40 24.69 -1.12
N VAL A 184 -26.63 24.80 -0.62
CA VAL A 184 -27.47 25.99 -0.78
C VAL A 184 -28.11 26.34 0.55
N GLN A 185 -27.76 27.49 1.11
CA GLN A 185 -28.64 28.13 2.09
C GLN A 185 -29.92 28.53 1.35
N PRO A 186 -31.08 27.93 1.67
CA PRO A 186 -32.30 28.23 0.94
C PRO A 186 -32.63 29.71 1.09
N ASP A 187 -32.90 30.39 -0.02
CA ASP A 187 -33.45 31.75 -0.01
C ASP A 187 -34.90 31.68 0.46
N LEU A 188 -35.06 31.59 1.79
CA LEU A 188 -36.37 31.53 2.43
C LEU A 188 -37.18 32.78 2.12
N ALA A 189 -36.53 33.94 1.92
CA ALA A 189 -37.22 35.19 1.60
C ALA A 189 -37.85 35.13 0.20
N ALA A 190 -37.11 34.67 -0.83
CA ALA A 190 -37.65 34.48 -2.17
C ALA A 190 -38.70 33.35 -2.23
N TRP A 191 -38.50 32.27 -1.46
CA TRP A 191 -39.46 31.17 -1.39
C TRP A 191 -40.81 31.61 -0.81
N TRP A 192 -40.81 32.34 0.32
CA TRP A 192 -42.02 32.87 0.95
C TRP A 192 -42.69 33.96 0.10
N ALA A 193 -41.91 34.80 -0.59
CA ALA A 193 -42.45 35.79 -1.53
C ALA A 193 -43.22 35.16 -2.71
N ASN A 194 -42.92 33.91 -3.06
CA ASN A 194 -43.59 33.16 -4.12
C ASN A 194 -44.73 32.25 -3.61
N HIS A 195 -44.90 32.13 -2.28
CA HIS A 195 -45.96 31.33 -1.63
C HIS A 195 -47.07 32.16 -0.98
N THR A 196 -47.08 33.48 -1.13
CA THR A 196 -48.25 34.30 -0.78
C THR A 196 -49.34 34.16 -1.86
N ASN A 197 -50.11 33.08 -1.82
CA ASN A 197 -51.45 33.01 -2.42
C ASN A 197 -52.29 31.92 -1.73
N GLY A 198 -53.21 32.38 -0.87
CA GLY A 198 -54.17 31.61 -0.09
C GLY A 198 -54.71 32.45 1.05
#